data_AF-A0A936ELD1-F1
#
_entry.id   AF-A0A936ELD1-F1
#
_cell.length_a   1.000
_cell.length_b   1.000
_cell.length_c   1.000
_cell.angle_alpha   90.00
_cell.angle_beta   90.00
_cell.angle_gamma   90.00
#
_symmetry.space_group_name_H-M   'P 1'
#
loop_
_entity.id
_entity.type
_entity.pdbx_description
1 polymer ?
#
loop_
_entity_poly.entity_id
_entity_poly.type
_entity_poly.pdbx_seq_one_letter_code
_entity_poly.pdbx_strand_id
1 'polypeptide(L)' 'MLQYNGEDHNLVERKNRKDLSIRLGQFFDYYLKDGKPAKWIKDGLPATEKGKDWGLGL' A
#
# COMPACT_ATOMS: atom_id res chain seq x y z
N MET A 1 -7.74 -4.44 4.24
CA MET A 1 -6.64 -4.76 5.18
C MET A 1 -5.37 -4.97 4.39
N LEU A 2 -4.24 -4.38 4.80
CA LEU A 2 -2.94 -4.64 4.17
C LEU A 2 -2.37 -5.96 4.69
N GLN A 3 -1.90 -6.83 3.78
CA GLN A 3 -1.33 -8.13 4.12
C GLN A 3 -0.01 -8.34 3.40
N TYR A 4 1.07 -8.56 4.16
CA TYR A 4 2.39 -8.92 3.62
C TYR A 4 2.59 -10.43 3.87
N ASN A 5 2.72 -11.21 2.79
CA ASN A 5 2.80 -12.67 2.92
C ASN A 5 4.22 -13.07 3.37
N GLY A 6 4.31 -13.94 4.36
CA GLY A 6 5.61 -14.41 4.89
C GLY A 6 6.29 -13.43 5.85
N GLU A 7 5.58 -12.39 6.30
CA GLU A 7 6.04 -11.45 7.32
C GLU A 7 5.23 -11.64 8.61
N ASP A 8 5.87 -11.34 9.74
CA ASP A 8 5.25 -11.36 11.07
C ASP A 8 4.63 -9.99 11.43
N HIS A 9 4.42 -9.73 12.73
CA HIS A 9 3.92 -8.46 13.24
C HIS A 9 4.78 -7.26 12.79
N ASN A 10 6.09 -7.44 12.74
CA ASN A 10 7.04 -6.45 12.25
C ASN A 10 7.58 -6.86 10.88
N LEU A 11 7.55 -5.93 9.92
CA LEU A 11 8.08 -6.14 8.59
C LEU A 11 9.60 -6.17 8.59
N VAL A 12 10.19 -7.28 8.16
CA VAL A 12 11.64 -7.48 8.04
C VAL A 12 12.11 -7.16 6.62
N GLU A 13 11.41 -7.65 5.59
CA GLU A 13 11.82 -7.44 4.21
C GLU A 13 11.74 -5.96 3.85
N ARG A 14 12.83 -5.42 3.31
CA ARG A 14 12.93 -4.00 2.98
C ARG A 14 11.88 -3.56 1.95
N LYS A 15 11.51 -4.43 1.02
CA LYS A 15 10.45 -4.15 0.02
C LYS A 15 9.09 -3.90 0.69
N ASN A 16 8.74 -4.68 1.71
CA ASN A 16 7.46 -4.57 2.41
C ASN A 16 7.45 -3.33 3.30
N ARG A 17 8.55 -3.04 3.99
CA ARG A 17 8.72 -1.79 4.75
C ARG A 17 8.52 -0.56 3.86
N LYS A 18 9.11 -0.55 2.67
CA LYS A 18 8.95 0.55 1.70
C LYS A 18 7.52 0.69 1.19
N ASP A 19 6.90 -0.41 0.78
CA ASP A 19 5.50 -0.40 0.33
C ASP A 19 4.58 0.14 1.44
N LEU A 20 4.78 -0.29 2.69
CA LEU A 20 4.04 0.23 3.84
C LEU A 20 4.23 1.74 4.02
N SER A 21 5.48 2.23 3.96
CA SER A 21 5.76 3.67 4.08
C SER A 21 5.08 4.49 2.99
N ILE A 22 5.06 4.01 1.75
CA ILE A 22 4.37 4.68 0.63
C ILE A 22 2.87 4.70 0.89
N ARG A 23 2.27 3.55 1.24
CA ARG A 23 0.83 3.46 1.52
C ARG A 23 0.41 4.35 2.67
N LEU A 24 1.22 4.42 3.73
CA LEU A 24 0.94 5.31 4.87
C LEU A 24 0.98 6.79 4.44
N GLY A 25 1.97 7.17 3.62
CA GLY A 25 2.02 8.51 3.03
C GLY A 25 0.79 8.84 2.19
N GLN A 26 0.43 7.97 1.25
CA GLN A 26 -0.74 8.14 0.39
C GLN A 26 -2.07 8.18 1.17
N PHE A 27 -2.17 7.41 2.26
CA PHE A 27 -3.32 7.45 3.15
C PHE A 27 -3.45 8.84 3.79
N PHE A 28 -2.38 9.36 4.38
CA PHE A 28 -2.42 10.69 5.00
C PHE A 28 -2.60 11.81 3.99
N ASP A 29 -1.97 11.71 2.82
CA ASP A 29 -2.14 12.70 1.77
C ASP A 29 -3.60 12.78 1.32
N TYR A 30 -4.29 11.64 1.16
CA TYR A 30 -5.70 11.63 0.79
C TYR A 30 -6.61 12.13 1.92
N TYR A 31 -6.49 11.58 3.13
CA TYR A 31 -7.45 11.84 4.20
C TYR A 31 -7.18 13.14 4.98
N LEU A 32 -5.94 13.64 4.99
CA LEU A 32 -5.55 14.76 5.85
C LEU A 32 -4.99 15.97 5.07
N LYS A 33 -4.80 15.88 3.75
CA LYS A 33 -4.16 16.94 2.95
C LYS A 33 -4.84 17.23 1.61
N ASP A 34 -6.09 16.80 1.43
CA ASP A 34 -6.86 16.97 0.18
C ASP A 34 -6.15 16.43 -1.08
N GLY A 35 -5.20 15.49 -0.91
CA GLY A 35 -4.51 14.83 -1.99
C GLY A 35 -5.45 13.93 -2.79
N LYS A 36 -5.07 13.55 -4.01
CA LYS A 36 -5.83 12.57 -4.79
C LYS A 36 -5.63 11.17 -4.20
N PRO A 37 -6.68 10.33 -4.11
CA PRO A 37 -6.53 8.97 -3.61
C PRO A 37 -5.72 8.11 -4.58
N ALA A 38 -4.81 7.28 -4.05
CA ALA A 38 -4.18 6.22 -4.82
C ALA A 38 -5.19 5.11 -5.19
N LYS A 39 -4.94 4.39 -6.29
CA LYS A 39 -5.84 3.33 -6.79
C LYS A 39 -6.17 2.30 -5.72
N TRP A 40 -5.17 1.87 -4.94
CA TRP A 40 -5.38 0.88 -3.87
C TRP A 40 -6.27 1.39 -2.73
N ILE A 41 -6.37 2.70 -2.50
CA ILE A 41 -7.25 3.28 -1.48
C ILE A 41 -8.70 3.24 -1.95
N LYS A 42 -8.93 3.59 -3.21
CA LYS A 42 -10.28 3.68 -3.78
C LYS A 42 -10.86 2.32 -4.18
N ASP A 43 -10.06 1.53 -4.88
CA ASP A 43 -10.51 0.31 -5.56
C ASP A 43 -9.99 -0.97 -4.89
N GLY A 44 -9.08 -0.83 -3.91
CA GLY A 44 -8.32 -1.95 -3.38
C GLY A 44 -7.33 -2.52 -4.40
N LEU A 45 -6.73 -3.67 -4.05
CA LEU A 45 -5.93 -4.46 -4.98
C LEU A 45 -6.42 -5.91 -4.91
N PRO A 46 -6.94 -6.49 -6.00
CA PRO A 46 -7.33 -7.90 -6.02
C PRO A 46 -6.16 -8.81 -5.65
N ALA A 47 -6.43 -9.85 -4.87
CA ALA A 47 -5.39 -10.79 -4.45
C ALA A 47 -4.67 -11.48 -5.64
N THR A 48 -5.36 -11.65 -6.77
CA THR A 48 -4.83 -12.19 -8.03
C THR A 48 -3.83 -11.28 -8.73
N GLU A 49 -3.85 -9.98 -8.41
CA GLU A 49 -2.95 -8.96 -8.94
C GLU A 49 -1.76 -8.68 -8.01
N LYS A 50 -1.73 -9.29 -6.82
CA LYS A 50 -0.64 -9.14 -5.86
C LYS A 50 0.70 -9.52 -6.48
N GLY A 51 1.64 -8.58 -6.46
CA GLY A 51 2.97 -8.74 -7.05
C GLY A 51 3.05 -8.45 -8.57
N LYS A 52 1.91 -8.18 -9.23
CA LYS A 52 1.85 -7.73 -10.63
C LYS A 52 1.55 -6.23 -10.71
N ASP A 53 0.47 -5.81 -10.06
CA ASP A 53 0.10 -4.41 -9.86
C ASP A 53 0.23 -4.09 -8.36
N TRP A 54 0.81 -2.93 -8.04
CA TRP A 54 0.94 -2.47 -6.66
C TRP A 54 -0.13 -1.43 -6.30
N GLY A 55 -0.84 -0.89 -7.29
CA GLY A 55 -1.90 0.11 -7.12
C GLY A 55 -1.40 1.46 -6.62
N LEU A 56 -0.09 1.72 -6.66
CA LEU A 56 0.54 2.91 -6.08
C LEU A 56 0.39 4.16 -6.94
N GLY A 57 0.22 4.03 -8.27
CA GLY A 57 0.09 5.18 -9.17
C GLY A 57 1.32 6.10 -9.20
N LEU A 58 2.50 5.51 -9.01
CA LEU A 58 3.81 6.17 -9.13
C LEU A 58 4.37 6.04 -10.55
#